data_AF-A0A3G9K7C2-F1
#
_entry.id   AF-A0A3G9K7C2-F1
#
_cell.length_a   1.000
_cell.length_b   1.000
_cell.length_c   1.000
_cell.angle_alpha   90.00
_cell.angle_beta   90.00
_cell.angle_gamma   90.00
#
_symmetry.space_group_name_H-M   'P 1'
#
loop_
_entity.id
_entity.type
_entity.pdbx_description
1 polymer ?
#
loop_
_entity_poly.entity_id
_entity_poly.type
_entity_poly.pdbx_seq_one_letter_code
_entity_poly.pdbx_strand_id
1 'polypeptide(L)'
;MSEKKSSPGMWTPANIVTSVRVVFVPVWLLMAQLLGGVGVGGMAVFVAFCLLSLTDKLDGYLARSRNEVTTFGKFLDPIADKLVVIVALCYLLETGAPVSWALLVIVSREFLVSGLRMVVATKGVVIAAGNLGKWKTATTMVSICGALLAMAIDSYALMCVSYGLLVVAVVLTIWSGVDYFVKSWGALSDDEPEASDKSDAAPTWDDAVSLASRVLDQARAAGLSVGTAESCTGGLVEASLTAVPGSSDVVMGAVGSYACSVKEALLGVEHDTLERVGAVSSECASEMARGARGALGCDVAVSVTGIAGPGGAVPGKPVGLVWFGVSDGHETRTESVVFPGDRSEVRLRSVMHALELLRSMCGKAAARG
;
A
#
# COMPACT_ATOMS: atom_id res chain seq x y z
N MET A 1 31.39 6.29 17.44
CA MET A 1 30.13 6.91 17.88
C MET A 1 29.55 7.66 16.70
N SER A 2 28.58 7.07 16.00
CA SER A 2 27.91 7.72 14.85
C SER A 2 26.77 8.56 15.41
N GLU A 3 26.87 9.89 15.29
CA GLU A 3 25.81 10.82 15.70
C GLU A 3 24.51 10.51 14.94
N LYS A 4 23.51 10.03 15.68
CA LYS A 4 22.15 9.87 15.19
C LYS A 4 21.58 11.28 15.02
N LYS A 5 21.64 11.85 13.81
CA LYS A 5 20.95 13.11 13.47
C LYS A 5 19.48 12.97 13.90
N SER A 6 19.06 13.79 14.86
CA SER A 6 17.68 13.89 15.30
C SER A 6 16.79 14.19 14.10
N SER A 7 15.69 13.45 13.93
CA SER A 7 14.68 13.77 12.93
C SER A 7 14.21 15.22 13.11
N PRO A 8 14.17 16.04 12.04
CA PRO A 8 13.73 17.43 12.15
C PRO A 8 12.32 17.50 12.73
N GLY A 9 12.10 18.44 13.65
CA GLY A 9 10.79 18.68 14.24
C GLY A 9 9.73 19.03 13.18
N MET A 10 8.45 18.85 13.50
CA MET A 10 7.34 19.11 12.58
C MET A 10 7.30 20.54 12.04
N TRP A 11 7.79 21.52 12.80
CA TRP A 11 7.81 22.93 12.42
C TRP A 11 9.18 23.32 11.84
N THR A 12 9.39 22.98 10.57
CA THR A 12 10.55 23.45 9.80
C THR A 12 10.23 24.77 9.08
N PRO A 13 11.22 25.60 8.78
CA PRO A 13 11.06 26.77 7.91
C PRO A 13 10.30 26.48 6.61
N ALA A 14 10.55 25.33 5.97
CA ALA A 14 9.81 24.91 4.77
C ALA A 14 8.30 24.73 5.07
N ASN A 15 7.96 23.95 6.10
CA ASN A 15 6.56 23.68 6.46
C ASN A 15 5.81 24.96 6.89
N ILE A 16 6.50 25.91 7.53
CA ILE A 16 5.93 27.21 7.89
C ILE A 16 5.54 27.98 6.62
N VAL A 17 6.44 28.03 5.62
CA VAL A 17 6.16 28.71 4.34
C VAL A 17 4.96 28.07 3.63
N THR A 18 4.88 26.73 3.56
CA THR A 18 3.72 26.03 2.97
C THR A 18 2.43 26.33 3.75
N SER A 19 2.47 26.30 5.08
CA SER A 19 1.29 26.55 5.93
C SER A 19 0.78 27.98 5.79
N VAL A 20 1.71 28.94 5.75
CA VAL A 20 1.39 30.35 5.49
C VAL A 20 0.75 30.50 4.13
N ARG A 21 1.26 29.86 3.06
CA ARG A 21 0.63 29.91 1.73
C ARG A 21 -0.83 29.49 1.78
N VAL A 22 -1.15 28.36 2.41
CA VAL A 22 -2.54 27.85 2.51
C VAL A 22 -3.46 28.87 3.17
N VAL A 23 -3.01 29.51 4.25
CA VAL A 23 -3.78 30.55 4.95
C VAL A 23 -3.94 31.83 4.13
N PHE A 24 -2.93 32.17 3.31
CA PHE A 24 -2.96 33.37 2.49
C PHE A 24 -3.79 33.23 1.20
N VAL A 25 -4.12 32.02 0.74
CA VAL A 25 -4.95 31.83 -0.46
C VAL A 25 -6.34 32.49 -0.34
N PRO A 26 -7.12 32.28 0.74
CA PRO A 26 -8.38 33.00 0.95
C PRO A 26 -8.20 34.52 1.02
N VAL A 27 -7.11 35.00 1.63
CA VAL A 27 -6.80 36.44 1.72
C VAL A 27 -6.55 37.01 0.33
N TRP A 28 -5.80 36.29 -0.51
CA TRP A 28 -5.56 36.67 -1.89
C TRP A 28 -6.86 36.70 -2.71
N LEU A 29 -7.74 35.71 -2.54
CA LEU A 29 -9.04 35.69 -3.22
C LEU A 29 -9.89 36.90 -2.82
N LEU A 30 -9.99 37.22 -1.53
CA LEU A 30 -10.71 38.39 -1.04
C LEU A 30 -10.12 39.68 -1.64
N MET A 31 -8.80 39.80 -1.67
CA MET A 31 -8.13 40.92 -2.32
C MET A 31 -8.44 41.00 -3.82
N ALA A 32 -8.47 39.86 -4.51
CA ALA A 32 -8.82 39.78 -5.92
C ALA A 32 -10.28 40.23 -6.17
N GLN A 33 -11.22 39.84 -5.32
CA GLN A 33 -12.62 40.25 -5.42
C GLN A 33 -12.82 41.75 -5.13
N LEU A 34 -12.05 42.33 -4.21
CA LEU A 34 -12.21 43.73 -3.81
C LEU A 34 -11.45 44.71 -4.71
N LEU A 35 -10.27 44.32 -5.19
CA LEU A 35 -9.32 45.21 -5.89
C LEU A 35 -9.08 44.81 -7.35
N GLY A 36 -9.62 43.67 -7.80
CA GLY A 36 -9.44 43.15 -9.14
C GLY A 36 -10.00 44.07 -10.23
N GLY A 37 -9.47 43.93 -11.44
CA GLY A 37 -9.84 44.75 -12.60
C GLY A 37 -8.66 45.51 -13.18
N VAL A 38 -8.93 46.55 -13.97
CA VAL A 38 -7.91 47.35 -14.65
C VAL A 38 -7.26 48.35 -13.67
N GLY A 39 -5.94 48.50 -13.74
CA GLY A 39 -5.17 49.51 -13.00
C GLY A 39 -4.43 48.97 -11.78
N VAL A 40 -4.21 49.86 -10.80
CA VAL A 40 -3.32 49.60 -9.64
C VAL A 40 -3.82 48.43 -8.77
N GLY A 41 -5.13 48.31 -8.59
CA GLY A 41 -5.73 47.19 -7.86
C GLY A 41 -5.44 45.84 -8.51
N GLY A 42 -5.70 45.72 -9.82
CA GLY A 42 -5.35 44.53 -10.60
C GLY A 42 -3.86 44.21 -10.59
N MET A 43 -3.00 45.23 -10.64
CA MET A 43 -1.55 45.04 -10.52
C MET A 43 -1.17 44.48 -9.15
N ALA A 44 -1.80 44.94 -8.07
CA ALA A 44 -1.58 44.39 -6.73
C ALA A 44 -2.00 42.91 -6.65
N VAL A 45 -3.14 42.54 -7.25
CA VAL A 45 -3.63 41.14 -7.34
C VAL A 45 -2.63 40.26 -8.09
N PHE A 46 -2.14 40.72 -9.23
CA PHE A 46 -1.11 40.05 -10.02
C PHE A 46 0.19 39.85 -9.23
N VAL A 47 0.71 40.92 -8.60
CA VAL A 47 1.96 40.86 -7.83
C VAL A 47 1.82 39.90 -6.65
N ALA A 48 0.71 39.96 -5.91
CA ALA A 48 0.47 39.05 -4.80
C ALA A 48 0.37 37.59 -5.25
N PHE A 49 -0.25 37.32 -6.41
CA PHE A 49 -0.29 35.96 -6.97
C PHE A 49 1.11 35.47 -7.39
N CYS A 50 1.92 36.34 -7.99
CA CYS A 50 3.31 36.04 -8.30
C CYS A 50 4.10 35.68 -7.04
N LEU A 51 3.94 36.46 -5.97
CA LEU A 51 4.58 36.16 -4.68
C LEU A 51 4.12 34.81 -4.12
N LEU A 52 2.82 34.54 -4.11
CA LEU A 52 2.26 33.26 -3.66
C LEU A 52 2.80 32.08 -4.47
N SER A 53 2.80 32.16 -5.80
CA SER A 53 3.30 31.09 -6.66
C SER A 53 4.82 30.87 -6.53
N LEU A 54 5.60 31.91 -6.24
CA LEU A 54 7.04 31.78 -6.01
C LEU A 54 7.37 31.11 -4.68
N THR A 55 6.48 31.18 -3.68
CA THR A 55 6.74 30.51 -2.40
C THR A 55 6.87 28.98 -2.54
N ASP A 56 6.31 28.36 -3.58
CA ASP A 56 6.44 26.91 -3.90
C ASP A 56 7.87 26.51 -4.30
N LYS A 57 8.58 27.41 -4.96
CA LYS A 57 10.00 27.16 -5.22
C LYS A 57 10.82 27.32 -3.95
N LEU A 58 10.39 28.22 -3.06
CA LEU A 58 11.12 28.57 -1.84
C LEU A 58 11.05 27.48 -0.78
N ASP A 59 9.88 26.95 -0.45
CA ASP A 59 9.73 25.85 0.52
C ASP A 59 10.44 24.58 0.04
N GLY A 60 10.30 24.21 -1.23
CA GLY A 60 10.99 23.06 -1.82
C GLY A 60 12.51 23.23 -1.83
N TYR A 61 13.00 24.45 -2.04
CA TYR A 61 14.42 24.77 -1.92
C TYR A 61 14.91 24.68 -0.47
N LEU A 62 14.17 25.24 0.49
CA LEU A 62 14.50 25.19 1.92
C LEU A 62 14.54 23.75 2.43
N ALA A 63 13.53 22.94 2.09
CA ALA A 63 13.48 21.53 2.49
C ALA A 63 14.68 20.72 1.96
N ARG A 64 15.09 20.94 0.69
CA ARG A 64 16.22 20.23 0.08
C ARG A 64 17.59 20.74 0.55
N SER A 65 17.76 22.06 0.65
CA SER A 65 19.03 22.68 1.03
C SER A 65 19.38 22.45 2.50
N ARG A 66 18.38 22.33 3.38
CA ARG A 66 18.56 22.11 4.82
C ARG A 66 18.35 20.67 5.26
N ASN A 67 18.03 19.77 4.33
CA ASN A 67 17.71 18.36 4.60
C ASN A 67 16.55 18.22 5.63
N GLU A 68 15.54 19.07 5.48
CA GLU A 68 14.38 19.23 6.38
C GLU A 68 13.11 18.59 5.77
N VAL A 69 13.24 17.47 5.08
CA VAL A 69 12.10 16.78 4.45
C VAL A 69 11.28 16.04 5.52
N THR A 70 10.05 16.49 5.76
CA THR A 70 9.15 15.92 6.79
C THR A 70 7.93 15.23 6.18
N THR A 71 7.30 14.31 6.91
CA THR A 71 6.03 13.67 6.50
C THR A 71 4.90 14.69 6.38
N PHE A 72 4.86 15.67 7.28
CA PHE A 72 3.88 16.76 7.25
C PHE A 72 4.02 17.62 5.98
N GLY A 73 5.24 18.03 5.62
CA GLY A 73 5.51 18.76 4.38
C GLY A 73 5.11 17.97 3.13
N LYS A 74 5.50 16.68 3.05
CA LYS A 74 5.08 15.79 1.95
C LYS A 74 3.57 15.69 1.75
N PHE A 75 2.79 15.86 2.82
CA PHE A 75 1.33 15.90 2.77
C PHE A 75 0.78 17.27 2.40
N LEU A 76 1.33 18.35 2.97
CA LEU A 76 0.81 19.70 2.82
C LEU A 76 1.16 20.32 1.46
N ASP A 77 2.36 20.09 0.92
CA ASP A 77 2.84 20.73 -0.32
C ASP A 77 1.89 20.42 -1.51
N PRO A 78 1.48 19.16 -1.78
CA PRO A 78 0.55 18.87 -2.88
C PRO A 78 -0.84 19.47 -2.72
N ILE A 79 -1.26 19.77 -1.48
CA ILE A 79 -2.56 20.40 -1.20
C ILE A 79 -2.46 21.90 -1.48
N ALA A 80 -1.41 22.53 -0.94
CA ALA A 80 -1.16 23.96 -1.08
C ALA A 80 -1.04 24.38 -2.55
N ASP A 81 -0.31 23.61 -3.35
CA ASP A 81 -0.11 23.88 -4.78
C ASP A 81 -1.41 23.87 -5.58
N LYS A 82 -2.28 22.90 -5.31
CA LYS A 82 -3.57 22.76 -6.01
C LYS A 82 -4.53 23.86 -5.59
N LEU A 83 -4.53 24.21 -4.30
CA LEU A 83 -5.44 25.21 -3.77
C LEU A 83 -5.20 26.57 -4.45
N VAL A 84 -3.94 26.99 -4.61
CA VAL A 84 -3.58 28.26 -5.28
C VAL A 84 -4.10 28.28 -6.72
N VAL A 85 -3.86 27.21 -7.49
CA VAL A 85 -4.27 27.13 -8.90
C VAL A 85 -5.79 27.11 -9.05
N ILE A 86 -6.49 26.30 -8.25
CA ILE A 86 -7.95 26.16 -8.32
C ILE A 86 -8.61 27.49 -7.99
N VAL A 87 -8.20 28.14 -6.90
CA VAL A 87 -8.78 29.41 -6.47
C VAL A 87 -8.56 30.52 -7.50
N ALA A 88 -7.36 30.59 -8.10
CA ALA A 88 -7.10 31.59 -9.13
C ALA A 88 -7.89 31.34 -10.43
N LEU A 89 -8.05 30.08 -10.85
CA LEU A 89 -8.90 29.74 -12.00
C LEU A 89 -10.38 29.98 -11.72
N CYS A 90 -10.85 29.76 -10.49
CA CYS A 90 -12.21 30.11 -10.07
C CYS A 90 -12.44 31.62 -10.14
N TYR A 91 -11.49 32.43 -9.66
CA TYR A 91 -11.57 33.88 -9.79
C TYR A 91 -11.61 34.33 -11.26
N LEU A 92 -10.74 33.78 -12.11
CA LEU A 92 -10.77 34.07 -13.55
C LEU A 92 -12.12 33.71 -14.18
N LEU A 93 -12.67 32.54 -13.83
CA LEU A 93 -14.00 32.12 -14.28
C LEU A 93 -15.10 33.10 -13.85
N GLU A 94 -15.07 33.55 -12.59
CA GLU A 94 -16.02 34.53 -12.05
C GLU A 94 -15.95 35.86 -12.81
N THR A 95 -14.76 36.29 -13.22
CA THR A 95 -14.54 37.51 -14.02
C THR A 95 -14.90 37.35 -15.51
N GLY A 96 -15.48 36.21 -15.92
CA GLY A 96 -15.94 35.96 -17.28
C GLY A 96 -14.90 35.33 -18.21
N ALA A 97 -13.76 34.88 -17.69
CA ALA A 97 -12.76 34.20 -18.50
C ALA A 97 -13.26 32.80 -18.93
N PRO A 98 -13.02 32.37 -20.18
CA PRO A 98 -13.47 31.08 -20.70
C PRO A 98 -12.56 29.92 -20.23
N VAL A 99 -12.38 29.77 -18.92
CA VAL A 99 -11.45 28.81 -18.29
C VAL A 99 -12.13 27.58 -17.70
N SER A 100 -13.46 27.48 -17.80
CA SER A 100 -14.27 26.39 -17.19
C SER A 100 -13.79 24.99 -17.60
N TRP A 101 -13.53 24.78 -18.89
CA TRP A 101 -13.01 23.52 -19.42
C TRP A 101 -11.61 23.19 -18.88
N ALA A 102 -10.73 24.20 -18.77
CA ALA A 102 -9.38 24.03 -18.25
C ALA A 102 -9.41 23.69 -16.75
N LEU A 103 -10.23 24.41 -15.98
CA LEU A 103 -10.47 24.13 -14.56
C LEU A 103 -10.98 22.70 -14.36
N LEU A 104 -11.98 22.27 -15.12
CA LEU A 104 -12.53 20.92 -15.04
C LEU A 104 -11.47 19.85 -15.30
N VAL A 105 -10.67 19.99 -16.36
CA VAL A 105 -9.62 19.02 -16.69
C VAL A 105 -8.52 19.00 -15.62
N ILE A 106 -8.04 20.15 -15.17
CA ILE A 106 -7.00 20.26 -14.15
C ILE A 106 -7.47 19.61 -12.85
N VAL A 107 -8.65 19.98 -12.36
CA VAL A 107 -9.22 19.45 -11.12
C VAL A 107 -9.47 17.95 -11.23
N SER A 108 -10.16 17.50 -12.29
CA SER A 108 -10.48 16.08 -12.48
C SER A 108 -9.22 15.23 -12.53
N ARG A 109 -8.20 15.67 -13.28
CA ARG A 109 -6.92 14.97 -13.36
C ARG A 109 -6.22 14.92 -12.00
N GLU A 110 -6.24 16.01 -11.24
CA GLU A 110 -5.59 16.06 -9.93
C GLU A 110 -6.25 15.12 -8.92
N PHE A 111 -7.57 14.98 -8.94
CA PHE A 111 -8.27 13.97 -8.14
C PHE A 111 -7.95 12.56 -8.61
N LEU A 112 -8.06 12.29 -9.92
CA LEU A 112 -7.79 10.96 -10.50
C LEU A 112 -6.37 10.46 -10.19
N VAL A 113 -5.34 11.29 -10.43
CA VAL A 113 -3.94 10.89 -10.19
C VAL A 113 -3.64 10.76 -8.69
N SER A 114 -4.29 11.55 -7.83
CA SER A 114 -4.10 11.42 -6.37
C SER A 114 -4.77 10.16 -5.83
N GLY A 115 -6.00 9.85 -6.27
CA GLY A 115 -6.67 8.60 -5.93
C GLY A 115 -5.91 7.38 -6.46
N LEU A 116 -5.46 7.45 -7.72
CA LEU A 116 -4.67 6.38 -8.32
C LEU A 116 -3.35 6.15 -7.57
N ARG A 117 -2.65 7.23 -7.18
CA ARG A 117 -1.44 7.12 -6.34
C ARG A 117 -1.73 6.43 -5.01
N MET A 118 -2.87 6.71 -4.40
CA MET A 118 -3.28 6.07 -3.15
C MET A 118 -3.50 4.56 -3.34
N VAL A 119 -4.27 4.17 -4.37
CA VAL A 119 -4.54 2.75 -4.69
C VAL A 119 -3.27 1.99 -5.08
N VAL A 120 -2.38 2.60 -5.85
CA VAL A 120 -1.11 1.95 -6.22
C VAL A 120 -0.17 1.81 -5.01
N ALA A 121 -0.20 2.78 -4.08
CA ALA A 121 0.57 2.72 -2.84
C ALA A 121 0.08 1.62 -1.88
N THR A 122 -1.21 1.29 -1.85
CA THR A 122 -1.71 0.14 -1.06
C THR A 122 -1.20 -1.20 -1.60
N LYS A 123 -0.88 -1.27 -2.90
CA LYS A 123 -0.21 -2.42 -3.52
C LYS A 123 1.32 -2.41 -3.39
N GLY A 124 1.89 -1.51 -2.57
CA GLY A 124 3.34 -1.43 -2.32
C GLY A 124 4.17 -0.84 -3.45
N VAL A 125 3.54 -0.35 -4.52
CA VAL A 125 4.23 0.24 -5.68
C VAL A 125 4.28 1.77 -5.50
N VAL A 126 5.48 2.36 -5.60
CA VAL A 126 5.67 3.81 -5.54
C VAL A 126 6.11 4.33 -6.90
N ILE A 127 5.19 4.97 -7.63
CA ILE A 127 5.49 5.56 -8.93
C ILE A 127 6.08 6.96 -8.73
N ALA A 128 7.36 7.09 -9.08
CA ALA A 128 8.07 8.36 -9.03
C ALA A 128 7.42 9.41 -9.96
N ALA A 129 7.40 10.67 -9.51
CA ALA A 129 6.88 11.77 -10.30
C ALA A 129 7.82 12.08 -11.49
N GLY A 130 7.28 12.01 -12.71
CA GLY A 130 8.02 12.38 -13.92
C GLY A 130 8.18 13.89 -14.10
N ASN A 131 9.12 14.30 -14.96
CA ASN A 131 9.38 15.71 -15.26
C ASN A 131 8.19 16.46 -15.89
N LEU A 132 7.25 15.74 -16.52
CA LEU A 132 6.01 16.30 -17.07
C LEU A 132 5.17 17.02 -15.99
N GLY A 133 5.20 16.52 -14.75
CA GLY A 133 4.50 17.13 -13.63
C GLY A 133 5.04 18.52 -13.26
N LYS A 134 6.33 18.78 -13.49
CA LYS A 134 6.94 20.10 -13.21
C LYS A 134 6.58 21.11 -14.30
N TRP A 135 6.63 20.67 -15.57
CA TRP A 135 6.32 21.52 -16.71
C TRP A 135 4.86 21.95 -16.72
N LYS A 136 3.89 21.04 -16.46
CA LYS A 136 2.48 21.43 -16.40
C LYS A 136 2.22 22.51 -15.36
N THR A 137 2.81 22.39 -14.16
CA THR A 137 2.61 23.35 -13.07
C THR A 137 3.24 24.69 -13.41
N ALA A 138 4.47 24.71 -13.94
CA ALA A 138 5.13 25.94 -14.36
C ALA A 138 4.32 26.67 -15.44
N THR A 139 3.87 25.97 -16.48
CA THR A 139 3.08 26.57 -17.56
C THR A 139 1.73 27.08 -17.05
N THR A 140 1.08 26.37 -16.12
CA THR A 140 -0.19 26.81 -15.51
C THR A 140 0.01 28.09 -14.72
N MET A 141 1.04 28.16 -13.88
CA MET A 141 1.33 29.36 -13.08
C MET A 141 1.65 30.56 -13.97
N VAL A 142 2.48 30.38 -15.00
CA VAL A 142 2.81 31.46 -15.96
C VAL A 142 1.57 31.93 -16.71
N SER A 143 0.69 31.01 -17.12
CA SER A 143 -0.57 31.34 -17.77
C SER A 143 -1.48 32.19 -16.87
N ILE A 144 -1.67 31.81 -15.61
CA ILE A 144 -2.50 32.55 -14.65
C ILE A 144 -1.88 33.93 -14.37
N CYS A 145 -0.57 34.00 -14.13
CA CYS A 145 0.14 35.28 -13.95
C CYS A 145 -0.07 36.19 -15.17
N GLY A 146 0.08 35.66 -16.37
CA GLY A 146 -0.12 36.40 -17.61
C GLY A 146 -1.57 36.90 -17.77
N ALA A 147 -2.55 36.07 -17.44
CA ALA A 147 -3.97 36.43 -17.51
C ALA A 147 -4.31 37.56 -16.51
N LEU A 148 -3.84 37.45 -15.26
CA LEU A 148 -4.03 38.49 -14.25
C LEU A 148 -3.35 39.80 -14.66
N LEU A 149 -2.13 39.72 -15.20
CA LEU A 149 -1.43 40.91 -15.71
C LEU A 149 -2.18 41.52 -16.89
N ALA A 150 -2.64 40.70 -17.83
CA ALA A 150 -3.41 41.14 -19.00
C ALA A 150 -4.70 41.87 -18.59
N MET A 151 -5.39 41.41 -17.55
CA MET A 151 -6.54 42.10 -16.98
C MET A 151 -6.13 43.44 -16.33
N ALA A 152 -5.03 43.46 -15.58
CA ALA A 152 -4.57 44.65 -14.88
C ALA A 152 -4.17 45.80 -15.85
N ILE A 153 -3.61 45.47 -17.00
CA ILE A 153 -3.13 46.47 -18.00
C ILE A 153 -4.03 46.57 -19.24
N ASP A 154 -5.17 45.88 -19.25
CA ASP A 154 -6.13 45.81 -20.36
C ASP A 154 -5.48 45.40 -21.71
N SER A 155 -4.61 44.38 -21.68
CA SER A 155 -3.89 43.91 -22.88
C SER A 155 -4.51 42.64 -23.47
N TYR A 156 -5.24 42.81 -24.58
CA TYR A 156 -5.82 41.69 -25.33
C TYR A 156 -4.75 40.73 -25.87
N ALA A 157 -3.62 41.25 -26.38
CA ALA A 157 -2.55 40.41 -26.91
C ALA A 157 -1.94 39.50 -25.82
N LEU A 158 -1.69 40.05 -24.62
CA LEU A 158 -1.18 39.27 -23.50
C LEU A 158 -2.21 38.25 -23.01
N MET A 159 -3.50 38.60 -23.06
CA MET A 159 -4.61 37.68 -22.74
C MET A 159 -4.59 36.46 -23.68
N CYS A 160 -4.49 36.68 -24.99
CA CYS A 160 -4.42 35.60 -25.98
C CYS A 160 -3.23 34.67 -25.74
N VAL A 161 -2.05 35.24 -25.47
CA VAL A 161 -0.85 34.45 -25.15
C VAL A 161 -1.05 33.63 -23.88
N SER A 162 -1.64 34.25 -22.85
CA SER A 162 -1.89 33.60 -21.56
C SER A 162 -2.86 32.42 -21.67
N TYR A 163 -3.92 32.56 -22.47
CA TYR A 163 -4.84 31.46 -22.77
C TYR A 163 -4.22 30.40 -23.68
N GLY A 164 -3.37 30.80 -24.63
CA GLY A 164 -2.56 29.84 -25.39
C GLY A 164 -1.67 28.98 -24.48
N LEU A 165 -1.03 29.60 -23.49
CA LEU A 165 -0.28 28.88 -22.46
C LEU A 165 -1.18 28.01 -21.58
N LEU A 166 -2.42 28.42 -21.30
CA LEU A 166 -3.40 27.60 -20.56
C LEU A 166 -3.73 26.32 -21.35
N VAL A 167 -3.93 26.42 -22.66
CA VAL A 167 -4.14 25.26 -23.54
C VAL A 167 -2.94 24.32 -23.47
N VAL A 168 -1.71 24.85 -23.57
CA VAL A 168 -0.48 24.04 -23.42
C VAL A 168 -0.43 23.37 -22.04
N ALA A 169 -0.76 24.09 -20.98
CA ALA A 169 -0.80 23.55 -19.62
C ALA A 169 -1.82 22.41 -19.47
N VAL A 170 -3.00 22.54 -20.09
CA VAL A 170 -4.02 21.48 -20.10
C VAL A 170 -3.55 20.26 -20.89
N VAL A 171 -2.93 20.45 -22.06
CA VAL A 171 -2.34 19.35 -22.84
C VAL A 171 -1.28 18.61 -22.02
N LEU A 172 -0.37 19.34 -21.37
CA LEU A 172 0.62 18.75 -20.47
C LEU A 172 -0.01 18.05 -19.27
N THR A 173 -1.14 18.55 -18.78
CA THR A 173 -1.89 17.95 -17.66
C THR A 173 -2.53 16.63 -18.07
N ILE A 174 -3.17 16.58 -19.24
CA ILE A 174 -3.73 15.36 -19.82
C ILE A 174 -2.61 14.35 -20.07
N TRP A 175 -1.54 14.76 -20.77
CA TRP A 175 -0.42 13.86 -21.05
C TRP A 175 0.21 13.34 -19.76
N SER A 176 0.48 14.20 -18.78
CA SER A 176 0.98 13.76 -17.48
C SER A 176 -0.02 12.86 -16.74
N GLY A 177 -1.33 13.00 -16.97
CA GLY A 177 -2.34 12.08 -16.46
C GLY A 177 -2.26 10.71 -17.13
N VAL A 178 -2.22 10.67 -18.46
CA VAL A 178 -2.09 9.44 -19.27
C VAL A 178 -0.78 8.71 -18.98
N ASP A 179 0.35 9.42 -18.94
CA ASP A 179 1.66 8.84 -18.59
C ASP A 179 1.63 8.17 -17.20
N TYR A 180 1.02 8.84 -16.22
CA TYR A 180 0.87 8.28 -14.89
C TYR A 180 -0.08 7.07 -14.89
N PHE A 181 -1.18 7.16 -15.62
CA PHE A 181 -2.16 6.09 -15.76
C PHE A 181 -1.56 4.85 -16.41
N VAL A 182 -0.86 4.99 -17.54
CA VAL A 182 -0.17 3.89 -18.24
C VAL A 182 0.87 3.23 -17.33
N LYS A 183 1.66 4.02 -16.59
CA LYS A 183 2.62 3.49 -15.61
C LYS A 183 1.95 2.77 -14.43
N SER A 184 0.74 3.21 -14.08
CA SER A 184 -0.07 2.61 -13.01
C SER A 184 -0.94 1.46 -13.50
N TRP A 185 -1.12 1.32 -14.82
CA TRP A 185 -2.06 0.38 -15.41
C TRP A 185 -1.71 -1.05 -15.02
N GLY A 186 -0.43 -1.42 -15.05
CA GLY A 186 0.01 -2.74 -14.58
C GLY A 186 -0.25 -3.01 -13.09
N ALA A 187 -0.40 -1.96 -12.27
CA ALA A 187 -0.82 -2.10 -10.86
C ALA A 187 -2.34 -2.01 -10.68
N LEU A 188 -3.10 -1.58 -11.70
CA LEU A 188 -4.57 -1.49 -11.67
C LEU A 188 -5.24 -2.66 -12.37
N SER A 189 -4.63 -3.20 -13.41
CA SER A 189 -5.16 -4.27 -14.27
C SER A 189 -5.16 -5.65 -13.60
N ASP A 190 -4.89 -5.72 -12.31
CA ASP A 190 -5.34 -6.85 -11.49
C ASP A 190 -6.84 -6.66 -11.21
N ASP A 191 -7.67 -6.75 -12.25
CA ASP A 191 -8.97 -7.41 -12.07
C ASP A 191 -8.65 -8.81 -11.53
N GLU A 192 -9.45 -9.31 -10.58
CA GLU A 192 -9.29 -10.67 -10.04
C GLU A 192 -8.96 -11.62 -11.18
N PRO A 193 -7.74 -12.21 -11.21
CA PRO A 193 -7.47 -13.16 -12.25
C PRO A 193 -8.34 -14.37 -11.96
N GLU A 194 -9.30 -14.59 -12.86
CA GLU A 194 -9.87 -15.91 -13.09
C GLU A 194 -8.73 -16.93 -13.02
N ALA A 195 -9.02 -18.01 -12.32
CA ALA A 195 -8.10 -19.07 -11.98
C ALA A 195 -7.37 -19.64 -13.20
N SER A 196 -6.22 -19.04 -13.57
CA SER A 196 -5.17 -19.68 -14.35
C SER A 196 -3.89 -18.85 -14.32
N ASP A 197 -2.80 -19.48 -13.87
CA ASP A 197 -1.39 -19.02 -13.93
C ASP A 197 -0.91 -17.90 -12.99
N LYS A 198 -1.02 -18.13 -11.67
CA LYS A 198 -0.20 -17.46 -10.63
C LYS A 198 0.79 -18.46 -9.99
N SER A 199 1.76 -19.01 -10.72
CA SER A 199 2.75 -19.90 -10.08
C SER A 199 3.85 -19.14 -9.31
N ASP A 200 4.18 -17.90 -9.69
CA ASP A 200 5.43 -17.27 -9.23
C ASP A 200 5.26 -16.01 -8.35
N ALA A 201 4.12 -15.32 -8.40
CA ALA A 201 3.88 -14.15 -7.54
C ALA A 201 3.77 -14.54 -6.06
N ALA A 202 4.29 -13.70 -5.15
CA ALA A 202 4.15 -13.93 -3.71
C ALA A 202 2.67 -13.75 -3.30
N PRO A 203 2.09 -14.68 -2.53
CA PRO A 203 0.71 -14.57 -2.08
C PRO A 203 0.56 -13.39 -1.12
N THR A 204 -0.64 -12.83 -1.07
CA THR A 204 -1.03 -11.73 -0.17
C THR A 204 -1.82 -12.26 1.05
N TRP A 205 -2.02 -11.39 2.04
CA TRP A 205 -2.85 -11.74 3.20
C TRP A 205 -4.30 -12.04 2.80
N ASP A 206 -4.84 -11.29 1.84
CA ASP A 206 -6.20 -11.49 1.36
C ASP A 206 -6.35 -12.82 0.62
N ASP A 207 -5.31 -13.27 -0.11
CA ASP A 207 -5.28 -14.61 -0.71
C ASP A 207 -5.40 -15.70 0.38
N ALA A 208 -4.72 -15.52 1.52
CA ALA A 208 -4.78 -16.44 2.65
C ALA A 208 -6.15 -16.45 3.31
N VAL A 209 -6.76 -15.30 3.56
CA VAL A 209 -8.12 -15.20 4.12
C VAL A 209 -9.16 -15.81 3.16
N SER A 210 -9.02 -15.58 1.85
CA SER A 210 -9.88 -16.18 0.82
C SER A 210 -9.78 -17.71 0.81
N LEU A 211 -8.57 -18.27 0.84
CA LEU A 211 -8.38 -19.71 0.93
C LEU A 211 -8.87 -20.27 2.28
N ALA A 212 -8.68 -19.55 3.38
CA ALA A 212 -9.18 -19.92 4.70
C ALA A 212 -10.72 -20.02 4.71
N SER A 213 -11.43 -19.09 4.05
CA SER A 213 -12.89 -19.19 3.90
C SER A 213 -13.30 -20.51 3.24
N ARG A 214 -12.59 -20.94 2.19
CA ARG A 214 -12.86 -22.23 1.51
C ARG A 214 -12.57 -23.43 2.40
N VAL A 215 -11.54 -23.36 3.25
CA VAL A 215 -11.26 -24.40 4.26
C VAL A 215 -12.44 -24.53 5.21
N LEU A 216 -12.93 -23.41 5.75
CA LEU A 216 -14.03 -23.38 6.71
C LEU A 216 -15.33 -23.90 6.09
N ASP A 217 -15.66 -23.49 4.86
CA ASP A 217 -16.84 -24.00 4.16
C ASP A 217 -16.78 -25.51 3.94
N GLN A 218 -15.60 -26.03 3.59
CA GLN A 218 -15.39 -27.44 3.37
C GLN A 218 -15.46 -28.25 4.67
N ALA A 219 -14.85 -27.76 5.75
CA ALA A 219 -14.91 -28.38 7.06
C ALA A 219 -16.35 -28.36 7.63
N ARG A 220 -17.07 -27.23 7.48
CA ARG A 220 -18.47 -27.11 7.88
C ARG A 220 -19.37 -28.08 7.12
N ALA A 221 -19.19 -28.19 5.79
CA ALA A 221 -19.94 -29.15 4.99
C ALA A 221 -19.68 -30.62 5.40
N ALA A 222 -18.48 -30.90 5.90
CA ALA A 222 -18.08 -32.22 6.40
C ALA A 222 -18.46 -32.46 7.88
N GLY A 223 -18.93 -31.44 8.60
CA GLY A 223 -19.16 -31.52 10.05
C GLY A 223 -17.88 -31.73 10.86
N LEU A 224 -16.73 -31.28 10.35
CA LEU A 224 -15.41 -31.45 10.96
C LEU A 224 -14.91 -30.16 11.60
N SER A 225 -14.20 -30.30 12.70
CA SER A 225 -13.47 -29.23 13.38
C SER A 225 -11.98 -29.23 12.99
N VAL A 226 -11.35 -28.06 13.01
CA VAL A 226 -9.95 -27.88 12.59
C VAL A 226 -9.09 -27.21 13.66
N GLY A 227 -7.80 -27.53 13.67
CA GLY A 227 -6.80 -26.90 14.54
C GLY A 227 -5.42 -26.78 13.87
N THR A 228 -4.54 -25.96 14.44
CA THR A 228 -3.19 -25.76 13.86
C THR A 228 -2.07 -25.85 14.91
N ALA A 229 -0.87 -26.22 14.47
CA ALA A 229 0.37 -26.10 15.25
C ALA A 229 1.42 -25.33 14.45
N GLU A 230 1.85 -24.18 14.94
CA GLU A 230 2.64 -23.23 14.17
C GLU A 230 4.00 -22.93 14.81
N SER A 231 5.06 -23.08 14.01
CA SER A 231 6.40 -22.64 14.37
C SER A 231 6.79 -21.40 13.54
N CYS A 232 7.33 -21.57 12.32
CA CYS A 232 7.88 -20.45 11.55
C CYS A 232 6.84 -19.43 11.05
N THR A 233 5.58 -19.85 10.88
CA THR A 233 4.46 -18.97 10.51
C THR A 233 3.99 -18.11 11.67
N GLY A 234 4.17 -18.55 12.92
CA GLY A 234 3.94 -17.73 14.12
C GLY A 234 2.49 -17.31 14.33
N GLY A 235 1.53 -18.21 14.07
CA GLY A 235 0.10 -17.96 14.29
C GLY A 235 -0.64 -17.40 13.07
N LEU A 236 0.01 -17.31 11.91
CA LEU A 236 -0.60 -16.75 10.71
C LEU A 236 -1.63 -17.68 10.07
N VAL A 237 -1.51 -19.00 10.24
CA VAL A 237 -2.53 -19.94 9.75
C VAL A 237 -3.81 -19.76 10.57
N GLU A 238 -3.71 -19.77 11.90
CA GLU A 238 -4.84 -19.49 12.80
C GLU A 238 -5.44 -18.10 12.55
N ALA A 239 -4.60 -17.07 12.42
CA ALA A 239 -5.06 -15.71 12.16
C ALA A 239 -5.82 -15.61 10.83
N SER A 240 -5.41 -16.35 9.78
CA SER A 240 -6.14 -16.37 8.51
C SER A 240 -7.51 -17.04 8.62
N LEU A 241 -7.63 -18.12 9.40
CA LEU A 241 -8.88 -18.81 9.68
C LEU A 241 -9.84 -17.94 10.51
N THR A 242 -9.32 -17.31 11.57
CA THR A 242 -10.10 -16.49 12.50
C THR A 242 -10.42 -15.08 11.98
N ALA A 243 -9.79 -14.65 10.89
CA ALA A 243 -10.19 -13.44 10.17
C ALA A 243 -11.53 -13.61 9.44
N VAL A 244 -11.97 -14.85 9.17
CA VAL A 244 -13.25 -15.13 8.50
C VAL A 244 -14.38 -15.11 9.53
N PRO A 245 -15.41 -14.27 9.35
CA PRO A 245 -16.56 -14.23 10.26
C PRO A 245 -17.24 -15.60 10.40
N GLY A 246 -17.55 -15.97 11.64
CA GLY A 246 -18.22 -17.23 11.95
C GLY A 246 -17.27 -18.42 12.15
N SER A 247 -15.95 -18.26 11.98
CA SER A 247 -14.96 -19.35 12.10
C SER A 247 -15.00 -20.13 13.43
N SER A 248 -15.61 -19.58 14.48
CA SER A 248 -15.78 -20.21 15.79
C SER A 248 -16.63 -21.50 15.76
N ASP A 249 -17.37 -21.75 14.69
CA ASP A 249 -18.14 -22.99 14.52
C ASP A 249 -17.29 -24.20 14.13
N VAL A 250 -16.07 -23.97 13.62
CA VAL A 250 -15.19 -24.99 13.04
C VAL A 250 -13.78 -24.96 13.65
N VAL A 251 -13.23 -23.78 13.96
CA VAL A 251 -11.84 -23.63 14.43
C VAL A 251 -11.76 -23.83 15.94
N MET A 252 -11.02 -24.84 16.38
CA MET A 252 -10.82 -25.14 17.80
C MET A 252 -9.69 -24.32 18.44
N GLY A 253 -8.73 -23.87 17.63
CA GLY A 253 -7.63 -23.00 18.05
C GLY A 253 -6.29 -23.44 17.45
N ALA A 254 -5.21 -22.93 18.03
CA ALA A 254 -3.85 -23.28 17.63
C ALA A 254 -2.88 -23.44 18.79
N VAL A 255 -1.79 -24.16 18.50
CA VAL A 255 -0.63 -24.27 19.38
C VAL A 255 0.57 -23.58 18.73
N GLY A 256 0.95 -22.42 19.27
CA GLY A 256 2.19 -21.74 18.91
C GLY A 256 3.41 -22.46 19.49
N SER A 257 4.08 -23.29 18.70
CA SER A 257 5.19 -24.15 19.15
C SER A 257 6.52 -23.75 18.53
N TYR A 258 6.94 -22.49 18.69
CA TYR A 258 8.17 -21.96 18.07
C TYR A 258 9.44 -22.67 18.58
N ALA A 259 9.59 -22.79 19.90
CA ALA A 259 10.74 -23.45 20.53
C ALA A 259 10.56 -24.98 20.58
N CYS A 260 11.67 -25.73 20.51
CA CYS A 260 11.66 -27.20 20.62
C CYS A 260 11.01 -27.70 21.91
N SER A 261 11.32 -27.06 23.05
CA SER A 261 10.70 -27.42 24.34
C SER A 261 9.18 -27.26 24.35
N VAL A 262 8.62 -26.33 23.57
CA VAL A 262 7.17 -26.17 23.44
C VAL A 262 6.57 -27.28 22.57
N LYS A 263 7.30 -27.73 21.53
CA LYS A 263 6.88 -28.88 20.71
C LYS A 263 6.79 -30.16 21.56
N GLU A 264 7.77 -30.39 22.43
CA GLU A 264 7.75 -31.53 23.36
C GLU A 264 6.60 -31.39 24.38
N ALA A 265 6.53 -30.26 25.07
CA ALA A 265 5.62 -30.08 26.20
C ALA A 265 4.13 -30.04 25.81
N LEU A 266 3.80 -29.40 24.67
CA LEU A 266 2.40 -29.17 24.28
C LEU A 266 1.92 -30.11 23.18
N LEU A 267 2.83 -30.58 22.31
CA LEU A 267 2.47 -31.41 21.15
C LEU A 267 3.00 -32.83 21.26
N GLY A 268 3.76 -33.17 22.32
CA GLY A 268 4.30 -34.52 22.49
C GLY A 268 5.27 -34.93 21.39
N VAL A 269 5.99 -33.98 20.79
CA VAL A 269 7.09 -34.29 19.87
C VAL A 269 8.19 -34.99 20.66
N GLU A 270 8.68 -36.10 20.15
CA GLU A 270 9.68 -36.92 20.82
C GLU A 270 11.03 -36.20 20.87
N HIS A 271 11.69 -36.28 22.04
CA HIS A 271 13.00 -35.67 22.23
C HIS A 271 14.02 -36.20 21.21
N ASP A 272 14.02 -37.52 21.00
CA ASP A 272 14.88 -38.21 20.04
C ASP A 272 14.66 -37.72 18.60
N THR A 273 13.43 -37.35 18.21
CA THR A 273 13.14 -36.76 16.90
C THR A 273 13.85 -35.42 16.74
N LEU A 274 13.78 -34.57 17.76
CA LEU A 274 14.41 -33.25 17.75
C LEU A 274 15.94 -33.33 17.80
N GLU A 275 16.51 -34.28 18.53
CA GLU A 275 17.97 -34.48 18.56
C GLU A 275 18.52 -35.08 17.26
N ARG A 276 17.89 -36.13 16.73
CA ARG A 276 18.43 -36.88 15.57
C ARG A 276 18.24 -36.16 14.26
N VAL A 277 17.03 -35.65 14.00
CA VAL A 277 16.67 -35.08 12.70
C VAL A 277 16.31 -33.60 12.76
N GLY A 278 16.15 -33.03 13.96
CA GLY A 278 15.86 -31.61 14.16
C GLY A 278 14.39 -31.25 13.91
N ALA A 279 14.03 -30.04 14.34
CA ALA A 279 12.65 -29.53 14.28
C ALA A 279 12.11 -29.29 12.86
N VAL A 280 12.99 -29.16 11.85
CA VAL A 280 12.60 -28.94 10.45
C VAL A 280 12.75 -30.28 9.72
N SER A 281 11.80 -31.18 9.94
CA SER A 281 11.81 -32.57 9.46
C SER A 281 10.38 -33.09 9.26
N SER A 282 10.27 -34.20 8.53
CA SER A 282 9.01 -34.90 8.31
C SER A 282 8.42 -35.42 9.63
N GLU A 283 9.28 -36.04 10.44
CA GLU A 283 8.94 -36.67 11.71
C GLU A 283 8.40 -35.63 12.70
N CYS A 284 9.09 -34.51 12.86
CA CYS A 284 8.65 -33.44 13.73
C CYS A 284 7.30 -32.85 13.26
N ALA A 285 7.09 -32.66 11.96
CA ALA A 285 5.82 -32.16 11.44
C ALA A 285 4.68 -33.18 11.67
N SER A 286 4.92 -34.47 11.42
CA SER A 286 3.95 -35.53 11.69
C SER A 286 3.52 -35.59 13.16
N GLU A 287 4.49 -35.54 14.08
CA GLU A 287 4.24 -35.52 15.53
C GLU A 287 3.50 -34.26 15.95
N MET A 288 3.90 -33.07 15.46
CA MET A 288 3.20 -31.82 15.73
C MET A 288 1.74 -31.86 15.29
N ALA A 289 1.42 -32.39 14.11
CA ALA A 289 0.04 -32.46 13.61
C ALA A 289 -0.82 -33.41 14.46
N ARG A 290 -0.30 -34.58 14.84
CA ARG A 290 -1.00 -35.53 15.72
C ARG A 290 -1.19 -34.96 17.12
N GLY A 291 -0.15 -34.32 17.66
CA GLY A 291 -0.17 -33.64 18.94
C GLY A 291 -1.20 -32.52 18.98
N ALA A 292 -1.26 -31.69 17.93
CA ALA A 292 -2.22 -30.59 17.84
C ALA A 292 -3.67 -31.10 17.84
N ARG A 293 -3.94 -32.17 17.09
CA ARG A 293 -5.26 -32.82 17.08
C ARG A 293 -5.66 -33.27 18.49
N GLY A 294 -4.76 -33.95 19.20
CA GLY A 294 -5.01 -34.41 20.56
C GLY A 294 -5.18 -33.28 21.57
N ALA A 295 -4.32 -32.26 21.51
CA ALA A 295 -4.33 -31.14 22.45
C ALA A 295 -5.55 -30.22 22.28
N LEU A 296 -6.00 -30.01 21.04
CA LEU A 296 -7.13 -29.14 20.72
C LEU A 296 -8.47 -29.89 20.67
N GLY A 297 -8.44 -31.23 20.60
CA GLY A 297 -9.64 -32.04 20.43
C GLY A 297 -10.36 -31.80 19.10
N CYS A 298 -9.63 -31.39 18.05
CA CYS A 298 -10.18 -31.17 16.72
C CYS A 298 -10.16 -32.46 15.88
N ASP A 299 -10.90 -32.50 14.77
CA ASP A 299 -10.92 -33.67 13.89
C ASP A 299 -9.72 -33.66 12.94
N VAL A 300 -9.39 -32.50 12.38
CA VAL A 300 -8.26 -32.32 11.45
C VAL A 300 -7.29 -31.28 11.99
N ALA A 301 -6.00 -31.59 11.98
CA ALA A 301 -4.97 -30.62 12.37
C ALA A 301 -3.84 -30.53 11.34
N VAL A 302 -3.33 -29.32 11.12
CA VAL A 302 -2.12 -29.07 10.33
C VAL A 302 -1.01 -28.47 11.18
N SER A 303 0.23 -28.84 10.90
CA SER A 303 1.42 -28.31 11.55
C SER A 303 2.38 -27.71 10.54
N VAL A 304 3.10 -26.65 10.96
CA VAL A 304 4.09 -25.97 10.12
C VAL A 304 5.40 -25.74 10.88
N THR A 305 6.51 -26.24 10.34
CA THR A 305 7.86 -26.06 10.91
C THR A 305 8.91 -25.85 9.82
N GLY A 306 9.74 -24.82 9.92
CA GLY A 306 10.63 -24.43 8.82
C GLY A 306 11.58 -23.29 9.10
N ILE A 307 12.36 -22.93 8.09
CA ILE A 307 13.39 -21.89 8.14
C ILE A 307 12.97 -20.72 7.25
N ALA A 308 12.25 -19.75 7.82
CA ALA A 308 11.77 -18.59 7.06
C ALA A 308 12.89 -17.59 6.68
N GLY A 309 14.08 -17.67 7.27
CA GLY A 309 15.19 -16.75 6.98
C GLY A 309 15.17 -15.45 7.79
N PRO A 310 16.09 -14.51 7.52
CA PRO A 310 17.15 -14.60 6.50
C PRO A 310 18.33 -15.51 6.89
N GLY A 311 18.42 -15.92 8.16
CA GLY A 311 19.40 -16.90 8.66
C GLY A 311 18.77 -18.24 9.04
N GLY A 312 19.57 -19.13 9.65
CA GLY A 312 19.10 -20.40 10.19
C GLY A 312 19.22 -21.60 9.24
N ALA A 313 19.79 -21.42 8.05
CA ALA A 313 20.17 -22.55 7.20
C ALA A 313 21.23 -23.42 7.88
N VAL A 314 21.09 -24.72 7.71
CA VAL A 314 22.08 -25.74 8.14
C VAL A 314 22.39 -26.65 6.94
N PRO A 315 23.48 -27.44 6.97
CA PRO A 315 23.79 -28.37 5.88
C PRO A 315 22.57 -29.25 5.54
N GLY A 316 22.16 -29.24 4.27
CA GLY A 316 21.00 -29.98 3.78
C GLY A 316 19.62 -29.33 4.01
N LYS A 317 19.53 -28.20 4.73
CA LYS A 317 18.26 -27.49 5.00
C LYS A 317 18.42 -25.99 4.71
N PRO A 318 18.14 -25.53 3.48
CA PRO A 318 18.29 -24.13 3.09
C PRO A 318 17.22 -23.23 3.75
N VAL A 319 17.47 -21.92 3.73
CA VAL A 319 16.40 -20.92 3.98
C VAL A 319 15.29 -21.13 2.94
N GLY A 320 14.04 -21.03 3.40
CA GLY A 320 12.86 -21.31 2.59
C GLY A 320 12.31 -22.73 2.77
N LEU A 321 13.08 -23.67 3.32
CA LEU A 321 12.61 -25.03 3.60
C LEU A 321 11.58 -25.03 4.73
N VAL A 322 10.39 -25.53 4.43
CA VAL A 322 9.30 -25.70 5.39
C VAL A 322 8.70 -27.10 5.24
N TRP A 323 8.53 -27.77 6.38
CA TRP A 323 7.84 -29.04 6.52
C TRP A 323 6.44 -28.82 7.07
N PHE A 324 5.53 -29.59 6.52
CA PHE A 324 4.12 -29.59 6.84
C PHE A 324 3.71 -30.99 7.28
N GLY A 325 2.78 -31.05 8.22
CA GLY A 325 2.14 -32.28 8.67
C GLY A 325 0.64 -32.04 8.71
N VAL A 326 -0.17 -32.98 8.26
CA VAL A 326 -1.65 -32.89 8.37
C VAL A 326 -2.20 -34.25 8.80
N SER A 327 -3.10 -34.25 9.78
CA SER A 327 -3.68 -35.49 10.32
C SER A 327 -5.15 -35.34 10.65
N ASP A 328 -5.93 -36.39 10.36
CA ASP A 328 -7.37 -36.48 10.61
C ASP A 328 -7.76 -37.60 11.59
N GLY A 329 -6.78 -38.18 12.28
CA GLY A 329 -7.00 -39.33 13.17
C GLY A 329 -6.84 -40.70 12.50
N HIS A 330 -7.08 -40.80 11.20
CA HIS A 330 -6.89 -42.04 10.45
C HIS A 330 -5.54 -42.10 9.76
N GLU A 331 -5.12 -40.98 9.16
CA GLU A 331 -3.83 -40.86 8.50
C GLU A 331 -3.08 -39.61 8.97
N THR A 332 -1.77 -39.63 8.76
CA THR A 332 -0.92 -38.44 8.89
C THR A 332 -0.04 -38.36 7.67
N ARG A 333 -0.09 -37.22 6.97
CA ARG A 333 0.72 -36.96 5.78
C ARG A 333 1.67 -35.82 6.05
N THR A 334 2.83 -35.89 5.42
CA THR A 334 3.90 -34.91 5.56
C THR A 334 4.44 -34.54 4.20
N GLU A 335 4.73 -33.26 4.01
CA GLU A 335 5.38 -32.77 2.80
C GLU A 335 6.33 -31.62 3.13
N SER A 336 7.29 -31.40 2.24
CA SER A 336 8.26 -30.32 2.36
C SER A 336 8.29 -29.48 1.11
N VAL A 337 8.40 -28.17 1.27
CA VAL A 337 8.56 -27.23 0.17
C VAL A 337 9.70 -26.28 0.49
N VAL A 338 10.51 -25.94 -0.52
CA VAL A 338 11.49 -24.85 -0.44
C VAL A 338 10.90 -23.64 -1.15
N PHE A 339 10.42 -22.67 -0.38
CA PHE A 339 9.82 -21.48 -0.93
C PHE A 339 10.86 -20.42 -1.30
N PRO A 340 10.74 -19.77 -2.46
CA PRO A 340 11.53 -18.59 -2.78
C PRO A 340 10.97 -17.36 -2.01
N GLY A 341 11.82 -16.37 -1.84
CA GLY A 341 11.44 -15.06 -1.32
C GLY A 341 12.08 -14.68 0.01
N ASP A 342 11.69 -13.51 0.51
CA ASP A 342 12.11 -13.04 1.83
C ASP A 342 11.34 -13.72 2.98
N ARG A 343 11.67 -13.37 4.23
CA ARG A 343 11.04 -13.98 5.41
C ARG A 343 9.52 -13.83 5.43
N SER A 344 8.99 -12.71 4.99
CA SER A 344 7.55 -12.45 4.97
C SER A 344 6.88 -13.28 3.88
N GLU A 345 7.48 -13.32 2.70
CA GLU A 345 6.98 -14.11 1.56
C GLU A 345 6.98 -15.61 1.86
N VAL A 346 8.06 -16.15 2.44
CA VAL A 346 8.15 -17.57 2.84
C VAL A 346 7.07 -17.92 3.86
N ARG A 347 6.85 -17.06 4.86
CA ARG A 347 5.78 -17.29 5.87
C ARG A 347 4.41 -17.34 5.22
N LEU A 348 4.11 -16.42 4.31
CA LEU A 348 2.80 -16.34 3.68
C LEU A 348 2.55 -17.46 2.66
N ARG A 349 3.57 -17.85 1.88
CA ARG A 349 3.53 -19.06 1.04
C ARG A 349 3.30 -20.33 1.87
N SER A 350 3.91 -20.39 3.05
CA SER A 350 3.69 -21.51 3.98
C SER A 350 2.26 -21.55 4.51
N VAL A 351 1.66 -20.40 4.80
CA VAL A 351 0.25 -20.30 5.21
C VAL A 351 -0.66 -20.82 4.11
N MET A 352 -0.48 -20.35 2.87
CA MET A 352 -1.27 -20.81 1.72
C MET A 352 -1.22 -22.33 1.56
N HIS A 353 -0.02 -22.90 1.67
CA HIS A 353 0.18 -24.33 1.52
C HIS A 353 -0.44 -25.14 2.68
N ALA A 354 -0.31 -24.66 3.93
CA ALA A 354 -0.95 -25.29 5.08
C ALA A 354 -2.49 -25.28 4.99
N LEU A 355 -3.08 -24.18 4.50
CA LEU A 355 -4.52 -24.09 4.27
C LEU A 355 -4.99 -25.05 3.16
N GLU A 356 -4.22 -25.22 2.08
CA GLU A 356 -4.56 -26.16 1.02
C GLU A 356 -4.49 -27.62 1.50
N LEU A 357 -3.52 -27.95 2.36
CA LEU A 357 -3.44 -29.25 3.04
C LEU A 357 -4.66 -29.51 3.94
N LEU A 358 -5.05 -28.53 4.76
CA LEU A 358 -6.26 -28.59 5.58
C LEU A 358 -7.50 -28.85 4.70
N ARG A 359 -7.66 -28.06 3.64
CA ARG A 359 -8.77 -28.16 2.68
C ARG A 359 -8.85 -29.56 2.06
N SER A 360 -7.72 -30.04 1.54
CA SER A 360 -7.61 -31.37 0.91
C SER A 360 -7.94 -32.49 1.90
N MET A 361 -7.46 -32.39 3.14
CA MET A 361 -7.72 -33.39 4.17
C MET A 361 -9.19 -33.40 4.59
N CYS A 362 -9.82 -32.24 4.80
CA CYS A 362 -11.25 -32.16 5.12
C CYS A 362 -12.10 -32.80 4.02
N GLY A 363 -11.75 -32.58 2.74
CA GLY A 363 -12.44 -33.23 1.62
C GLY A 363 -12.30 -34.74 1.59
N LYS A 364 -11.13 -35.28 1.95
CA LYS A 364 -10.90 -36.73 2.03
C LYS A 364 -11.61 -37.36 3.22
N ALA A 365 -11.57 -36.71 4.37
CA ALA A 365 -12.27 -37.15 5.57
C ALA A 365 -13.79 -37.20 5.35
N ALA A 366 -14.36 -36.17 4.69
CA ALA A 366 -15.77 -36.16 4.29
C ALA A 366 -16.16 -37.32 3.38
N ALA A 367 -15.28 -37.75 2.48
CA ALA A 367 -15.53 -38.88 1.57
C ALA A 367 -15.46 -40.26 2.26
N ARG A 368 -15.01 -40.33 3.53
CA ARG A 368 -14.93 -41.57 4.33
C ARG A 368 -16.11 -41.77 5.27
N GLY A 369 -16.80 -40.69 5.66
CA GLY A 369 -17.95 -40.69 6.58
C GLY A 369 -19.28 -40.93 5.87
#